data_AF-T1BLL1-F1
#
_entry.id   AF-T1BLL1-F1
#
_cell.length_a   1.000
_cell.length_b   1.000
_cell.length_c   1.000
_cell.angle_alpha   90.00
_cell.angle_beta   90.00
_cell.angle_gamma   90.00
#
_symmetry.space_group_name_H-M   'P 1'
#
loop_
_entity.id
_entity.type
_entity.pdbx_description
1 polymer ?
#
loop_
_entity_poly.entity_id
_entity_poly.type
_entity_poly.pdbx_seq_one_letter_code
_entity_poly.pdbx_strand_id
1 'polypeptide(L)'
;MTGGVKSWSVVSALQEAGLVVVGTSVKKSTKEDKERITELMGEDAHMIDTMTPKEMYRMLKDAEADILMAGGRSQFVALKARVPFLDVNQERRFAFAATRGW
;
A
#
# COMPACT_ATOMS: atom_id res chain seq x y z
N MET A 1 -1.77 -16.67 10.17
CA MET A 1 -1.10 -17.07 8.92
C MET A 1 -2.07 -16.84 7.77
N THR A 2 -2.29 -15.57 7.38
CA THR A 2 -3.24 -15.13 6.31
C THR A 2 -2.85 -13.76 5.73
N GLY A 3 -1.62 -13.29 5.98
CA GLY A 3 -1.17 -11.95 5.55
C GLY A 3 -0.79 -11.88 4.07
N GLY A 4 -0.31 -12.98 3.51
CA GLY A 4 0.22 -13.10 2.15
C GLY A 4 -0.75 -12.76 1.04
N VAL A 5 -1.88 -13.48 1.04
CA VAL A 5 -3.02 -13.32 0.11
C VAL A 5 -3.59 -11.89 0.04
N LYS A 6 -3.35 -11.05 1.07
CA LYS A 6 -3.82 -9.65 1.12
C LYS A 6 -2.98 -8.69 0.30
N SER A 7 -1.68 -8.95 0.16
CA SER A 7 -0.75 -8.00 -0.48
C SER A 7 -0.80 -8.09 -2.00
N TRP A 8 -0.74 -9.31 -2.54
CA TRP A 8 -0.82 -9.56 -3.98
C TRP A 8 -2.17 -9.18 -4.60
N SER A 9 -3.29 -9.52 -3.94
CA SER A 9 -4.62 -9.21 -4.48
C SER A 9 -4.88 -7.70 -4.59
N VAL A 10 -4.38 -6.91 -3.64
CA VAL A 10 -4.46 -5.44 -3.70
C VAL A 10 -3.58 -4.89 -4.82
N VAL A 11 -2.35 -5.39 -4.98
CA VAL A 11 -1.45 -4.98 -6.08
C VAL A 11 -2.10 -5.28 -7.45
N SER A 12 -2.68 -6.46 -7.62
CA SER A 12 -3.38 -6.83 -8.86
C SER A 12 -4.56 -5.90 -9.15
N ALA A 13 -5.42 -5.64 -8.15
CA ALA A 13 -6.57 -4.75 -8.31
C ALA A 13 -6.16 -3.30 -8.64
N LEU A 14 -5.05 -2.83 -8.07
CA LEU A 14 -4.51 -1.50 -8.38
C LEU A 14 -4.00 -1.41 -9.82
N GLN A 15 -3.28 -2.44 -10.29
CA GLN A 15 -2.83 -2.49 -11.69
C GLN A 15 -4.01 -2.56 -12.67
N GLU A 16 -5.04 -3.35 -12.36
CA GLU A 16 -6.29 -3.40 -13.16
C GLU A 16 -7.00 -2.05 -13.18
N ALA A 17 -6.92 -1.27 -12.10
CA ALA A 17 -7.44 0.10 -12.03
C ALA A 17 -6.53 1.14 -12.73
N GLY A 18 -5.41 0.72 -13.32
CA GLY A 18 -4.45 1.60 -14.02
C GLY A 18 -3.48 2.33 -13.11
N LEU A 19 -3.35 1.90 -11.84
CA LEU A 19 -2.40 2.47 -10.88
C LEU A 19 -1.09 1.66 -10.88
N VAL A 20 0.04 2.37 -10.86
CA VAL A 20 1.37 1.76 -10.77
C VAL A 20 1.79 1.63 -9.31
N VAL A 21 2.21 0.43 -8.90
CA VAL A 21 2.70 0.19 -7.55
C VAL A 21 4.22 0.38 -7.52
N VAL A 22 4.65 1.52 -6.98
CA VAL A 22 6.08 1.93 -6.90
C VAL A 22 6.84 1.29 -5.73
N GLY A 23 6.12 0.72 -4.75
CA GLY A 23 6.74 0.01 -3.63
C GLY A 23 5.74 -0.64 -2.70
N THR A 24 6.09 -1.82 -2.17
CA THR A 24 5.23 -2.58 -1.26
C THR A 24 6.03 -3.26 -0.15
N SER A 25 5.44 -3.38 1.04
CA SER A 25 6.10 -4.05 2.17
C SER A 25 5.83 -5.55 2.16
N VAL A 26 6.90 -6.32 2.07
CA VAL A 26 6.85 -7.80 1.98
C VAL A 26 7.09 -8.52 3.32
N LYS A 27 7.15 -7.78 4.43
CA LYS A 27 7.57 -8.29 5.75
C LYS A 27 6.75 -9.48 6.27
N LYS A 28 5.45 -9.53 5.93
CA LYS A 28 4.51 -10.58 6.37
C LYS A 28 4.07 -11.52 5.24
N SER A 29 4.65 -11.36 4.05
CA SER A 29 4.29 -12.14 2.86
C SER A 29 5.06 -13.46 2.84
N THR A 30 4.43 -14.52 2.36
CA THR A 30 5.11 -15.82 2.19
C THR A 30 6.10 -15.73 1.03
N LYS A 31 6.98 -16.73 0.88
CA LYS A 31 7.93 -16.77 -0.24
C LYS A 31 7.20 -16.75 -1.59
N GLU A 32 6.11 -17.52 -1.71
CA GLU A 32 5.27 -17.58 -2.91
C GLU A 32 4.62 -16.23 -3.23
N ASP A 33 4.15 -15.49 -2.23
CA ASP A 33 3.59 -14.15 -2.43
C ASP A 33 4.66 -13.15 -2.90
N LYS A 34 5.89 -13.25 -2.39
CA LYS A 34 7.00 -12.38 -2.81
C LYS A 34 7.38 -12.63 -4.26
N GLU A 35 7.44 -13.89 -4.68
CA GLU A 35 7.71 -14.27 -6.07
C GLU A 35 6.62 -13.71 -7.00
N ARG A 36 5.33 -13.89 -6.67
CA ARG A 36 4.21 -13.32 -7.45
C ARG A 36 4.20 -11.79 -7.49
N ILE A 37 4.49 -11.13 -6.37
CA ILE A 37 4.56 -9.66 -6.31
C ILE A 37 5.72 -9.16 -7.18
N THR A 38 6.86 -9.86 -7.19
CA THR A 38 8.00 -9.50 -8.03
C THR A 38 7.65 -9.63 -9.51
N GLU A 39 6.99 -10.72 -9.91
CA GLU A 39 6.51 -10.91 -11.29
C GLU A 39 5.51 -9.83 -11.72
N LEU A 40 4.58 -9.45 -10.84
CA LEU A 40 3.58 -8.42 -11.15
C LEU A 40 4.16 -7.02 -11.21
N MET A 41 5.05 -6.65 -10.29
CA MET A 41 5.51 -5.27 -10.21
C MET A 41 6.62 -4.93 -11.24
N GLY A 42 7.28 -5.92 -11.84
CA GLY A 42 8.32 -5.70 -12.84
C GLY A 42 9.59 -5.04 -12.26
N GLU A 43 10.41 -4.45 -13.12
CA GLU A 43 11.73 -3.89 -12.74
C GLU A 43 11.64 -2.56 -11.95
N ASP A 44 10.51 -1.84 -12.02
CA ASP A 44 10.38 -0.48 -11.49
C ASP A 44 9.98 -0.39 -10.02
N ALA A 45 9.73 -1.53 -9.37
CA ALA A 45 9.11 -1.51 -8.05
C ALA A 45 10.02 -2.04 -6.95
N HIS A 46 10.12 -1.24 -5.89
CA HIS A 46 11.01 -1.56 -4.78
C HIS A 46 10.32 -2.46 -3.76
N MET A 47 10.83 -3.69 -3.59
CA MET A 47 10.46 -4.54 -2.47
C MET A 47 11.14 -4.04 -1.18
N ILE A 48 10.36 -3.46 -0.27
CA ILE A 48 10.90 -2.88 0.97
C ILE A 48 10.58 -3.76 2.17
N ASP A 49 11.62 -4.25 2.86
CA ASP A 49 11.44 -5.15 3.99
C ASP A 49 11.00 -4.42 5.28
N THR A 50 11.56 -3.24 5.54
CA THR A 50 11.09 -2.33 6.59
C THR A 50 11.41 -0.90 6.19
N MET A 51 10.41 -0.02 6.25
CA MET A 51 10.58 1.41 6.00
C MET A 51 10.28 2.19 7.27
N THR A 52 11.21 3.08 7.64
CA THR A 52 10.99 4.00 8.75
C THR A 52 10.02 5.12 8.34
N PRO A 53 9.31 5.76 9.28
CA PRO A 53 8.47 6.92 8.96
C PRO A 53 9.22 8.07 8.26
N LYS A 54 10.53 8.21 8.53
CA LYS A 54 11.39 9.23 7.91
C LYS A 54 11.63 8.94 6.43
N GLU A 55 11.92 7.69 6.08
CA GLU A 55 12.11 7.26 4.69
C GLU A 55 10.81 7.37 3.90
N MET A 56 9.70 6.92 4.50
CA MET A 56 8.37 7.07 3.91
C MET A 56 8.01 8.53 3.63
N TYR A 57 8.28 9.43 4.58
CA TYR A 57 8.10 10.87 4.37
C TYR A 57 8.94 11.41 3.21
N ARG A 58 10.20 10.96 3.10
CA ARG A 58 11.10 11.40 2.02
C ARG A 58 10.54 10.99 0.66
N MET A 59 10.18 9.71 0.48
CA MET A 59 9.64 9.22 -0.79
C MET A 59 8.38 9.97 -1.22
N LEU A 60 7.47 10.20 -0.28
CA LEU A 60 6.24 10.95 -0.54
C LEU A 60 6.52 12.42 -0.87
N LYS A 61 7.51 13.03 -0.22
CA LYS A 61 7.89 14.43 -0.46
C LYS A 61 8.61 14.60 -1.80
N ASP A 62 9.43 13.64 -2.18
CA ASP A 62 10.22 13.64 -3.41
C ASP A 62 9.34 13.23 -4.63
N ALA A 63 8.02 13.11 -4.43
CA ALA A 63 7.01 12.75 -5.43
C ALA A 63 7.25 11.38 -6.08
N GLU A 64 7.92 10.48 -5.36
CA GLU A 64 8.14 9.09 -5.81
C GLU A 64 6.88 8.22 -5.64
N ALA A 65 5.84 8.74 -4.96
CA ALA A 65 4.54 8.08 -4.80
C ALA A 65 3.40 9.10 -4.62
N ASP A 66 2.29 8.90 -5.36
CA ASP A 66 1.11 9.78 -5.32
C ASP A 66 0.07 9.43 -4.24
N ILE A 67 0.10 8.20 -3.71
CA ILE A 67 -0.84 7.70 -2.71
C ILE A 67 -0.10 6.81 -1.71
N LEU A 68 -0.31 7.04 -0.41
CA LEU A 68 0.16 6.13 0.64
C LEU A 68 -0.94 5.15 1.05
N MET A 69 -0.73 3.86 0.80
CA MET A 69 -1.54 2.76 1.34
C MET A 69 -0.82 2.07 2.50
N ALA A 70 -1.25 2.31 3.74
CA ALA A 70 -0.64 1.70 4.93
C ALA A 70 -1.64 1.61 6.10
N GLY A 71 -1.26 0.98 7.21
CA GLY A 71 -2.09 0.99 8.42
C GLY A 71 -2.08 2.35 9.11
N GLY A 72 -3.10 2.63 9.94
CA GLY A 72 -3.31 3.93 10.60
C GLY A 72 -2.12 4.56 11.37
N ARG A 73 -1.10 3.78 11.77
CA ARG A 73 0.13 4.32 12.39
C ARG A 73 0.95 5.22 11.44
N SER A 74 0.78 5.06 10.13
CA SER A 74 1.49 5.83 9.10
C SER A 74 0.68 7.03 8.57
N GLN A 75 -0.57 7.22 9.02
CA GLN A 75 -1.44 8.30 8.53
C GLN A 75 -0.81 9.69 8.71
N PHE A 76 -0.15 9.93 9.85
CA PHE A 76 0.51 11.22 10.12
C PHE A 76 1.66 11.53 9.15
N VAL A 77 2.29 10.50 8.57
CA VAL A 77 3.36 10.67 7.58
C VAL A 77 2.79 11.24 6.29
N ALA A 78 1.71 10.66 5.78
CA ALA A 78 1.01 11.15 4.59
C ALA A 78 0.44 12.56 4.79
N LEU A 79 -0.16 12.83 5.95
CA LEU A 79 -0.66 14.17 6.30
C LEU A 79 0.46 15.22 6.27
N LYS A 80 1.63 14.90 6.82
CA LYS A 80 2.79 15.79 6.80
C LYS A 80 3.33 16.01 5.39
N ALA A 81 3.32 14.98 4.56
CA ALA A 81 3.74 15.04 3.16
C ALA A 81 2.68 15.67 2.23
N ARG A 82 1.45 15.90 2.72
CA ARG A 82 0.28 16.35 1.93
C ARG A 82 -0.08 15.39 0.79
N VAL A 83 0.12 14.10 1.02
CA VAL A 83 -0.22 13.03 0.06
C VAL A 83 -1.50 12.32 0.51
N PRO A 84 -2.42 11.94 -0.39
CA PRO A 84 -3.55 11.09 -0.08
C PRO A 84 -3.16 9.80 0.68
N PHE A 85 -4.01 9.39 1.63
CA PHE A 85 -3.80 8.21 2.46
C PHE A 85 -4.99 7.28 2.45
N LEU A 86 -4.75 5.97 2.31
CA LEU A 86 -5.75 4.92 2.40
C LEU A 86 -5.35 3.90 3.48
N ASP A 87 -6.21 3.75 4.50
CA ASP A 87 -6.02 2.77 5.57
C ASP A 87 -6.39 1.36 5.08
N VAL A 88 -5.38 0.52 4.88
CA VAL A 88 -5.57 -0.89 4.43
C VAL A 88 -5.83 -1.85 5.59
N ASN A 89 -6.00 -1.33 6.82
CA ASN A 89 -6.22 -2.16 8.00
C ASN A 89 -7.68 -2.65 8.12
N GLN A 90 -7.91 -3.88 7.68
CA GLN A 90 -9.22 -4.55 7.65
C GLN A 90 -9.86 -4.86 9.02
N GLU A 91 -9.16 -4.67 10.14
CA GLU A 91 -9.73 -4.85 11.48
C GLU A 91 -10.60 -3.65 11.92
N ARG A 92 -10.65 -2.57 11.13
CA ARG A 92 -11.74 -1.60 11.21
C ARG A 92 -12.93 -2.05 10.35
N ARG A 93 -13.94 -2.61 11.01
CA ARG A 93 -15.33 -2.62 10.52
C ARG A 93 -15.86 -1.18 10.46
N PHE A 94 -15.51 -0.44 9.42
CA PHE A 94 -16.41 0.58 8.90
C PHE A 94 -16.67 0.22 7.45
N ALA A 95 -17.84 -0.36 7.21
CA ALA A 95 -18.39 -0.37 5.87
C ALA A 95 -18.44 1.10 5.42
N PHE A 96 -17.78 1.44 4.30
CA PHE A 96 -18.12 2.65 3.58
C PHE A 96 -19.54 2.44 3.03
N ALA A 97 -20.54 2.71 3.87
CA ALA A 97 -21.92 2.81 3.44
C ALA A 97 -22.04 4.08 2.59
N ALA A 98 -21.73 3.95 1.30
CA ALA A 98 -22.12 4.94 0.32
C ALA A 98 -23.65 4.94 0.17
N THR A 99 -24.19 6.14 -0.01
CA THR A 99 -25.60 6.50 -0.27
C THR A 99 -26.60 6.32 0.88
N ARG A 100 -26.75 7.39 1.67
CA ARG A 100 -28.05 7.79 2.19
C ARG A 100 -28.82 8.43 1.03
N GLY A 101 -29.79 7.71 0.49
CA GLY A 101 -30.74 8.22 -0.49
C GLY A 101 -31.64 9.30 0.11
N TRP A 102 -32.23 10.07 -0.80
CA TRP A 102 -33.10 11.24 -0.63
C TRP A 102 -34.25 11.05 0.37
#